data_AF-A0A168FC19-F1
#
_entry.id   AF-A0A168FC19-F1
#
_cell.length_a   1.000
_cell.length_b   1.000
_cell.length_c   1.000
_cell.angle_alpha   90.00
_cell.angle_beta   90.00
_cell.angle_gamma   90.00
#
_symmetry.space_group_name_H-M   'P 1'
#
loop_
_entity.id
_entity.type
_entity.pdbx_description
1 polymer ?
#
loop_
_entity_poly.entity_id
_entity_poly.type
_entity_poly.pdbx_seq_one_letter_code
_entity_poly.pdbx_strand_id
1 'polypeptide(L)'
;MKFKSTTLATILALVVTLQSGVVYASVDQSTVSVAISNVATVPTTTSRANLVYNKFLILVKQPDKLTEANTFLKTHIYEVSSSQASLMTLRLENAQRAALHAWEDKFYAGSVQEKIATIYKDHDDFTRLMGRTKDSNLRKLFQGSLDRGYKIEIAEGTFFPVIDYEGYKEYSPYVMKDIKSYIDIMAIESAVIPSRDAGLMISWQEVSNRALTQEAFVKQYPKSNRTINVTYLYQLCDQCNLRTE
;
A
#
# COMPACT_ATOMS: atom_id res chain seq x y z
N MET A 1 24.05 29.39 -4.13
CA MET A 1 25.51 29.09 -4.09
C MET A 1 25.78 27.79 -4.85
N LYS A 2 27.03 27.48 -5.21
CA LYS A 2 27.37 26.45 -6.22
C LYS A 2 27.10 25.01 -5.76
N PHE A 3 26.69 24.16 -6.70
CA PHE A 3 26.75 22.69 -6.59
C PHE A 3 28.18 22.19 -6.34
N LYS A 4 28.31 21.01 -5.72
CA LYS A 4 29.26 19.98 -6.15
C LYS A 4 28.83 18.59 -5.68
N SER A 5 28.72 17.67 -6.65
CA SER A 5 28.69 16.23 -6.42
C SER A 5 30.13 15.71 -6.50
N THR A 6 30.45 14.67 -5.73
CA THR A 6 31.68 13.89 -5.94
C THR A 6 31.45 12.42 -5.61
N THR A 7 31.33 11.61 -6.64
CA THR A 7 31.60 10.17 -6.59
C THR A 7 33.09 9.93 -6.38
N LEU A 8 33.45 8.92 -5.59
CA LEU A 8 34.73 8.23 -5.69
C LEU A 8 34.53 6.75 -5.36
N ALA A 9 34.93 5.90 -6.30
CA ALA A 9 35.03 4.46 -6.12
C ALA A 9 36.51 4.10 -5.95
N THR A 10 36.81 3.18 -5.04
CA THR A 10 38.13 2.55 -4.98
C THR A 10 38.01 1.11 -4.53
N ILE A 11 38.38 0.20 -5.43
CA ILE A 11 38.67 -1.20 -5.13
C ILE A 11 40.13 -1.25 -4.69
N LEU A 12 40.44 -1.94 -3.58
CA LEU A 12 41.76 -2.50 -3.38
C LEU A 12 41.66 -3.84 -2.64
N ALA A 13 42.38 -4.83 -3.11
CA ALA A 13 42.36 -6.20 -2.61
C ALA A 13 43.72 -6.59 -2.02
N LEU A 14 43.70 -7.69 -1.28
CA LEU A 14 44.84 -8.60 -1.04
C LEU A 14 45.98 -8.10 -0.13
N VAL A 15 46.10 -8.71 1.05
CA VAL A 15 47.35 -9.36 1.49
C VAL A 15 46.96 -10.64 2.25
N VAL A 16 47.59 -11.75 1.89
CA VAL A 16 47.59 -13.01 2.66
C VAL A 16 48.92 -13.12 3.38
N THR A 17 48.92 -13.50 4.66
CA THR A 17 50.13 -13.93 5.38
C THR A 17 49.91 -15.32 5.96
N LEU A 18 50.63 -16.31 5.42
CA LEU A 18 50.83 -17.59 6.10
C LEU A 18 51.92 -17.40 7.17
N GLN A 19 51.78 -18.08 8.31
CA GLN A 19 52.91 -18.42 9.16
C GLN A 19 52.87 -19.92 9.48
N SER A 20 54.03 -20.55 9.37
CA SER A 20 54.27 -21.99 9.48
C SER A 20 54.97 -22.33 10.81
N GLY A 21 54.66 -23.51 11.38
CA GLY A 21 55.28 -24.02 12.61
C GLY A 21 55.23 -25.55 12.71
N VAL A 22 56.33 -26.16 13.16
CA VAL A 22 56.66 -27.61 13.12
C VAL A 22 57.57 -27.94 14.33
N VAL A 23 57.70 -29.17 14.87
CA VAL A 23 57.21 -30.50 14.44
C VAL A 23 56.17 -31.06 15.47
N TYR A 24 55.78 -32.34 15.63
CA TYR A 24 56.47 -33.64 15.63
C TYR A 24 55.57 -34.79 15.13
N ALA A 25 56.21 -35.84 14.61
CA ALA A 25 55.53 -37.02 14.08
C ALA A 25 55.50 -38.19 15.07
N SER A 26 54.44 -38.99 14.99
CA SER A 26 54.51 -40.44 15.17
C SER A 26 53.62 -41.09 14.10
N VAL A 27 54.09 -42.21 13.57
CA VAL A 27 53.44 -42.92 12.47
C VAL A 27 52.66 -44.09 13.04
N ASP A 28 51.38 -44.21 12.70
CA ASP A 28 50.77 -45.53 12.53
C ASP A 28 49.86 -45.50 11.30
N GLN A 29 49.87 -46.61 10.56
CA GLN A 29 49.33 -46.71 9.21
C GLN A 29 48.21 -47.74 9.20
N SER A 30 46.97 -47.29 9.38
CA SER A 30 45.79 -48.12 9.21
C SER A 30 44.73 -47.40 8.38
N THR A 31 44.33 -48.07 7.31
CA THR A 31 43.33 -47.67 6.32
C THR A 31 41.99 -47.26 6.95
N VAL A 32 41.34 -46.21 6.43
CA VAL A 32 39.91 -46.22 6.03
C VAL A 32 39.58 -44.96 5.21
N SER A 33 38.97 -45.21 4.05
CA SER A 33 38.03 -44.40 3.26
C SER A 33 38.14 -42.87 3.17
N VAL A 34 38.28 -42.43 1.92
CA VAL A 34 37.94 -41.09 1.42
C VAL A 34 36.53 -40.66 1.88
N ALA A 35 36.47 -39.59 2.67
CA ALA A 35 35.27 -38.78 2.85
C ALA A 35 35.53 -37.39 2.25
N ILE A 36 35.27 -37.25 0.94
CA ILE A 36 35.11 -35.93 0.34
C ILE A 36 33.86 -35.34 0.98
N SER A 37 34.03 -34.36 1.85
CA SER A 37 32.93 -33.57 2.37
C SER A 37 32.20 -32.93 1.20
N ASN A 38 31.02 -33.46 0.87
CA ASN A 38 30.12 -32.82 -0.08
C ASN A 38 29.85 -31.40 0.41
N VAL A 39 30.44 -30.42 -0.28
CA VAL A 39 29.95 -29.05 -0.22
C VAL A 39 28.56 -29.09 -0.81
N ALA A 40 27.56 -29.17 0.07
CA ALA A 40 26.16 -29.08 -0.31
C ALA A 40 25.94 -27.69 -0.91
N THR A 41 26.01 -27.60 -2.23
CA THR A 41 25.58 -26.45 -3.00
C THR A 41 24.08 -26.30 -2.78
N VAL A 42 23.70 -25.48 -1.79
CA VAL A 42 22.32 -25.09 -1.54
C VAL A 42 21.77 -24.49 -2.83
N PRO A 43 20.72 -25.08 -3.45
CA PRO A 43 20.15 -24.49 -4.64
C PRO A 43 19.42 -23.21 -4.24
N THR A 44 19.91 -22.06 -4.72
CA THR A 44 19.31 -20.74 -4.52
C THR A 44 18.07 -20.53 -5.41
N THR A 45 17.12 -21.46 -5.36
CA THR A 45 15.80 -21.29 -5.98
C THR A 45 14.94 -20.38 -5.11
N THR A 46 15.11 -19.06 -5.31
CA THR A 46 14.17 -18.07 -4.74
C THR A 46 12.78 -18.36 -5.29
N SER A 47 11.81 -18.63 -4.41
CA SER A 47 10.45 -18.95 -4.84
C SER A 47 9.84 -17.81 -5.65
N ARG A 48 8.95 -18.15 -6.61
CA ARG A 48 8.25 -17.15 -7.43
C ARG A 48 7.53 -16.11 -6.58
N ALA A 49 6.88 -16.54 -5.49
CA ALA A 49 6.27 -15.66 -4.50
C ALA A 49 7.25 -14.62 -3.92
N ASN A 50 8.46 -15.04 -3.55
CA ASN A 50 9.48 -14.15 -3.02
C ASN A 50 10.01 -13.17 -4.08
N LEU A 51 10.11 -13.59 -5.35
CA LEU A 51 10.47 -12.69 -6.46
C LEU A 51 9.40 -11.60 -6.69
N VAL A 52 8.12 -11.99 -6.72
CA VAL A 52 6.98 -11.07 -6.86
C VAL A 52 6.94 -10.09 -5.69
N TYR A 53 6.98 -10.59 -4.46
CA TYR A 53 6.96 -9.78 -3.24
C TYR A 53 8.12 -8.76 -3.21
N ASN A 54 9.36 -9.21 -3.46
CA ASN A 54 10.52 -8.33 -3.47
C ASN A 54 10.46 -7.29 -4.60
N LYS A 55 9.98 -7.67 -5.80
CA LYS A 55 9.79 -6.72 -6.91
C LYS A 55 8.77 -5.64 -6.57
N PHE A 56 7.64 -6.01 -5.98
CA PHE A 56 6.64 -5.05 -5.50
C PHE A 56 7.23 -4.11 -4.44
N LEU A 57 7.98 -4.63 -3.46
CA LEU A 57 8.62 -3.79 -2.44
C LEU A 57 9.62 -2.76 -3.00
N ILE A 58 10.22 -3.02 -4.17
CA ILE A 58 11.08 -2.06 -4.86
C ILE A 58 10.23 -0.98 -5.53
N LEU A 59 9.12 -1.35 -6.19
CA LEU A 59 8.22 -0.40 -6.87
C LEU A 59 7.53 0.54 -5.86
N VAL A 60 6.88 -0.01 -4.84
CA VAL A 60 6.02 0.76 -3.91
C VAL A 60 6.77 1.77 -3.02
N LYS A 61 8.11 1.64 -2.91
CA LYS A 61 8.97 2.59 -2.20
C LYS A 61 9.30 3.86 -3.00
N GLN A 62 9.06 3.86 -4.31
CA GLN A 62 9.41 4.94 -5.22
C GLN A 62 8.13 5.74 -5.55
N PRO A 63 7.99 7.02 -5.14
CA PRO A 63 6.75 7.79 -5.32
C PRO A 63 6.33 7.97 -6.78
N ASP A 64 7.29 8.04 -7.70
CA ASP A 64 7.05 8.09 -9.14
C ASP A 64 6.52 6.76 -9.71
N LYS A 65 6.77 5.64 -9.02
CA LYS A 65 6.37 4.27 -9.38
C LYS A 65 5.10 3.77 -8.74
N LEU A 66 4.30 4.66 -8.14
CA LEU A 66 3.04 4.27 -7.49
C LEU A 66 2.04 3.64 -8.47
N THR A 67 1.97 4.12 -9.72
CA THR A 67 1.13 3.53 -10.77
C THR A 67 1.61 2.12 -11.11
N GLU A 68 2.91 1.95 -11.39
CA GLU A 68 3.48 0.63 -11.67
C GLU A 68 3.34 -0.33 -10.49
N ALA A 69 3.44 0.15 -9.24
CA ALA A 69 3.23 -0.65 -8.04
C ALA A 69 1.78 -1.12 -7.90
N ASN A 70 0.80 -0.23 -8.15
CA ASN A 70 -0.63 -0.56 -8.13
C ASN A 70 -0.98 -1.61 -9.19
N THR A 71 -0.58 -1.37 -10.45
CA THR A 71 -0.77 -2.34 -11.55
C THR A 71 -0.08 -3.67 -11.25
N PHE A 72 1.16 -3.66 -10.75
CA PHE A 72 1.91 -4.86 -10.43
C PHE A 72 1.25 -5.67 -9.29
N LEU A 73 0.68 -5.01 -8.27
CA LEU A 73 -0.07 -5.69 -7.22
C LEU A 73 -1.28 -6.42 -7.82
N LYS A 74 -2.15 -5.67 -8.52
CA LYS A 74 -3.34 -6.21 -9.19
C LYS A 74 -3.04 -7.41 -10.09
N THR A 75 -1.93 -7.36 -10.83
CA THR A 75 -1.53 -8.44 -11.74
C THR A 75 -0.91 -9.65 -11.03
N HIS A 76 -0.28 -9.51 -9.86
CA HIS A 76 0.55 -10.58 -9.28
C HIS A 76 0.19 -10.98 -7.83
N ILE A 77 -0.83 -10.40 -7.21
CA ILE A 77 -1.21 -10.69 -5.81
C ILE A 77 -1.59 -12.16 -5.57
N TYR A 78 -2.09 -12.87 -6.58
CA TYR A 78 -2.42 -14.30 -6.50
C TYR A 78 -1.18 -15.21 -6.47
N GLU A 79 0.01 -14.69 -6.79
CA GLU A 79 1.26 -15.46 -6.86
C GLU A 79 2.03 -15.52 -5.53
N VAL A 80 1.53 -14.88 -4.48
CA VAL A 80 2.19 -14.77 -3.16
C VAL A 80 1.36 -15.39 -2.05
N SER A 81 1.99 -15.67 -0.90
CA SER A 81 1.25 -16.11 0.30
C SER A 81 0.34 -15.01 0.84
N SER A 82 -0.74 -15.36 1.55
CA SER A 82 -1.66 -14.36 2.10
C SER A 82 -1.02 -13.35 3.06
N SER A 83 0.04 -13.74 3.76
CA SER A 83 0.83 -12.81 4.59
C SER A 83 1.59 -11.79 3.74
N GLN A 84 2.17 -12.22 2.62
CA GLN A 84 2.80 -11.33 1.64
C GLN A 84 1.77 -10.45 0.95
N ALA A 85 0.63 -11.00 0.50
CA ALA A 85 -0.47 -10.25 -0.11
C ALA A 85 -0.99 -9.15 0.83
N SER A 86 -1.25 -9.48 2.11
CA SER A 86 -1.59 -8.52 3.16
C SER A 86 -0.58 -7.39 3.22
N LEU A 87 0.71 -7.72 3.38
CA LEU A 87 1.75 -6.71 3.54
C LEU A 87 1.95 -5.88 2.27
N MET A 88 1.80 -6.45 1.08
CA MET A 88 1.85 -5.70 -0.18
C MET A 88 0.69 -4.70 -0.28
N THR A 89 -0.54 -5.15 0.02
CA THR A 89 -1.74 -4.31 0.04
C THR A 89 -1.61 -3.14 1.02
N LEU A 90 -1.18 -3.41 2.26
CA LEU A 90 -0.96 -2.34 3.26
C LEU A 90 0.18 -1.38 2.88
N ARG A 91 1.20 -1.85 2.15
CA ARG A 91 2.29 -0.98 1.66
C ARG A 91 1.82 -0.09 0.51
N LEU A 92 0.94 -0.58 -0.38
CA LEU A 92 0.32 0.24 -1.43
C LEU A 92 -0.50 1.38 -0.80
N GLU A 93 -1.38 1.05 0.14
CA GLU A 93 -2.24 2.03 0.83
C GLU A 93 -1.43 3.11 1.55
N ASN A 94 -0.34 2.71 2.22
CA ASN A 94 0.58 3.65 2.86
C ASN A 94 1.28 4.58 1.85
N ALA A 95 1.66 4.07 0.67
CA ALA A 95 2.26 4.87 -0.39
C ALA A 95 1.24 5.80 -1.08
N GLN A 96 0.01 5.34 -1.28
CA GLN A 96 -1.12 6.15 -1.75
C GLN A 96 -1.42 7.30 -0.79
N ARG A 97 -1.49 7.05 0.52
CA ARG A 97 -1.71 8.09 1.53
C ARG A 97 -0.54 9.08 1.59
N ALA A 98 0.69 8.61 1.48
CA ALA A 98 1.88 9.49 1.46
C ALA A 98 1.94 10.38 0.21
N ALA A 99 1.39 9.93 -0.93
CA ALA A 99 1.32 10.71 -2.15
C ALA A 99 0.08 11.62 -2.26
N LEU A 100 -0.96 11.40 -1.45
CA LEU A 100 -2.29 11.98 -1.63
C LEU A 100 -2.27 13.52 -1.68
N HIS A 101 -1.59 14.17 -0.74
CA HIS A 101 -1.52 15.63 -0.66
C HIS A 101 -0.95 16.27 -1.94
N ALA A 102 0.14 15.71 -2.47
CA ALA A 102 0.74 16.15 -3.74
C ALA A 102 -0.11 15.78 -5.00
N TRP A 103 -1.24 15.10 -4.81
CA TRP A 103 -2.29 14.92 -5.82
C TRP A 103 -3.47 15.86 -5.60
N GLU A 104 -3.88 16.12 -4.36
CA GLU A 104 -4.85 17.18 -4.00
C GLU A 104 -4.40 18.54 -4.55
N ASP A 105 -3.13 18.92 -4.38
CA ASP A 105 -2.55 20.16 -4.93
C ASP A 105 -2.80 20.34 -6.44
N LYS A 106 -2.84 19.24 -7.19
CA LYS A 106 -3.08 19.26 -8.65
C LYS A 106 -4.55 19.49 -9.00
N PHE A 107 -5.47 19.17 -8.09
CA PHE A 107 -6.89 19.48 -8.22
C PHE A 107 -7.15 20.95 -7.90
N TYR A 108 -6.33 21.57 -7.04
CA TYR A 108 -6.40 23.01 -6.73
C TYR A 108 -5.58 23.91 -7.67
N ALA A 109 -4.85 23.33 -8.62
CA ALA A 109 -3.97 24.07 -9.51
C ALA A 109 -4.73 24.84 -10.62
N GLY A 110 -4.64 26.17 -10.60
CA GLY A 110 -5.13 27.02 -11.69
C GLY A 110 -6.64 26.91 -11.88
N SER A 111 -7.08 26.52 -13.08
CA SER A 111 -8.51 26.42 -13.45
C SER A 111 -9.09 25.00 -13.36
N VAL A 112 -8.50 24.11 -12.56
CA VAL A 112 -8.91 22.70 -12.51
C VAL A 112 -10.27 22.53 -11.84
N GLN A 113 -10.55 23.21 -10.72
CA GLN A 113 -11.82 23.12 -10.00
C GLN A 113 -13.01 23.55 -10.88
N GLU A 114 -12.91 24.70 -11.54
CA GLU A 114 -13.97 25.23 -12.40
C GLU A 114 -14.22 24.30 -13.60
N LYS A 115 -13.14 23.76 -14.19
CA LYS A 115 -13.27 22.79 -15.28
C LYS A 115 -13.97 21.50 -14.83
N ILE A 116 -13.67 20.98 -13.64
CA ILE A 116 -14.39 19.83 -13.08
C ILE A 116 -15.86 20.20 -12.88
N ALA A 117 -16.14 21.34 -12.24
CA ALA A 117 -17.50 21.81 -11.97
C ALA A 117 -18.35 21.93 -13.24
N THR A 118 -17.79 22.36 -14.38
CA THR A 118 -18.54 22.46 -15.66
C THR A 118 -18.97 21.13 -16.27
N ILE A 119 -18.31 20.01 -15.92
CA ILE A 119 -18.57 18.69 -16.52
C ILE A 119 -19.12 17.66 -15.54
N TYR A 120 -18.95 17.88 -14.23
CA TYR A 120 -19.38 16.96 -13.18
C TYR A 120 -20.91 16.83 -13.11
N LYS A 121 -21.37 15.62 -12.82
CA LYS A 121 -22.73 15.30 -12.42
C LYS A 121 -22.65 14.44 -11.16
N ASP A 122 -23.75 14.40 -10.43
CA ASP A 122 -23.84 13.68 -9.17
C ASP A 122 -23.41 12.21 -9.30
N HIS A 123 -22.68 11.72 -8.29
CA HIS A 123 -22.07 10.39 -8.24
C HIS A 123 -21.22 10.00 -9.47
N ASP A 124 -20.46 10.94 -10.04
CA ASP A 124 -19.51 10.64 -11.12
C ASP A 124 -18.12 10.19 -10.64
N ASP A 125 -17.54 9.28 -11.41
CA ASP A 125 -16.16 8.80 -11.28
C ASP A 125 -15.21 9.45 -12.32
N PHE A 126 -13.91 9.20 -12.18
CA PHE A 126 -12.89 9.67 -13.12
C PHE A 126 -13.12 9.19 -14.56
N THR A 127 -13.65 7.98 -14.78
CA THR A 127 -13.90 7.41 -16.12
C THR A 127 -14.96 8.24 -16.85
N ARG A 128 -16.08 8.55 -16.20
CA ARG A 128 -17.15 9.38 -16.76
C ARG A 128 -16.70 10.82 -17.00
N LEU A 129 -15.84 11.37 -16.13
CA LEU A 129 -15.28 12.72 -16.31
C LEU A 129 -14.30 12.76 -17.50
N MET A 130 -13.44 11.75 -17.65
CA MET A 130 -12.58 11.58 -18.82
C MET A 130 -13.36 11.45 -20.14
N GLY A 131 -14.54 10.82 -20.11
CA GLY A 131 -15.41 10.69 -21.28
C GLY A 131 -16.11 11.99 -21.73
N ARG A 132 -16.14 13.04 -20.88
CA ARG A 132 -16.76 14.34 -21.20
C ARG A 132 -15.75 15.47 -21.42
N THR A 133 -14.60 15.44 -20.76
CA THR A 133 -13.61 16.50 -20.92
C THR A 133 -12.94 16.47 -22.29
N LYS A 134 -12.81 17.66 -22.90
CA LYS A 134 -11.96 17.90 -24.08
C LYS A 134 -10.56 18.39 -23.68
N ASP A 135 -10.33 18.73 -22.42
CA ASP A 135 -9.04 19.20 -21.91
C ASP A 135 -8.11 17.99 -21.69
N SER A 136 -7.01 17.94 -22.45
CA SER A 136 -6.05 16.83 -22.41
C SER A 136 -5.21 16.77 -21.14
N ASN A 137 -5.02 17.90 -20.43
CA ASN A 137 -4.34 17.94 -19.15
C ASN A 137 -5.27 17.48 -18.03
N LEU A 138 -6.54 17.90 -18.06
CA LEU A 138 -7.55 17.41 -17.12
C LEU A 138 -7.77 15.90 -17.28
N ARG A 139 -7.83 15.40 -18.52
CA ARG A 139 -7.93 13.95 -18.78
C ARG A 139 -6.72 13.17 -18.25
N LYS A 140 -5.50 13.72 -18.36
CA LYS A 140 -4.29 13.14 -17.76
C LYS A 140 -4.31 13.17 -16.22
N LEU A 141 -4.86 14.21 -15.61
CA LEU A 141 -5.01 14.30 -14.15
C LEU A 141 -5.95 13.20 -13.62
N PHE A 142 -7.10 13.04 -14.25
CA PHE A 142 -8.07 11.99 -13.91
C PHE A 142 -7.48 10.58 -14.11
N GLN A 143 -6.89 10.30 -15.27
CA GLN A 143 -6.24 9.02 -15.54
C GLN A 143 -5.13 8.74 -14.52
N GLY A 144 -4.25 9.72 -14.27
CA GLY A 144 -3.14 9.57 -13.33
C GLY A 144 -3.60 9.38 -11.88
N SER A 145 -4.80 9.85 -11.51
CA SER A 145 -5.41 9.60 -10.21
C SER A 145 -6.00 8.19 -10.12
N LEU A 146 -6.78 7.79 -11.14
CA LEU A 146 -7.36 6.45 -11.25
C LEU A 146 -6.29 5.35 -11.26
N ASP A 147 -5.22 5.53 -12.05
CA ASP A 147 -4.08 4.62 -12.15
C ASP A 147 -3.35 4.40 -10.81
N ARG A 148 -3.49 5.36 -9.87
CA ARG A 148 -2.90 5.30 -8.53
C ARG A 148 -3.85 4.72 -7.49
N GLY A 149 -5.08 4.36 -7.85
CA GLY A 149 -6.10 3.86 -6.93
C GLY A 149 -6.77 4.96 -6.12
N TYR A 150 -6.96 6.14 -6.74
CA TYR A 150 -7.80 7.20 -6.18
C TYR A 150 -9.16 7.25 -6.91
N LYS A 151 -10.20 7.64 -6.17
CA LYS A 151 -11.50 8.12 -6.69
C LYS A 151 -11.64 9.63 -6.47
N ILE A 152 -12.62 10.25 -7.12
CA ILE A 152 -12.97 11.65 -6.90
C ILE A 152 -14.03 11.74 -5.79
N GLU A 153 -13.93 12.77 -4.95
CA GLU A 153 -14.94 13.16 -3.97
C GLU A 153 -15.28 14.64 -4.11
N ILE A 154 -16.43 15.03 -3.52
CA ILE A 154 -16.88 16.42 -3.45
C ILE A 154 -17.39 16.77 -2.05
N ALA A 155 -16.81 17.81 -1.45
CA ALA A 155 -17.31 18.44 -0.22
C ALA A 155 -17.36 19.96 -0.43
N GLU A 156 -18.43 20.62 0.03
CA GLU A 156 -18.58 22.09 -0.06
C GLU A 156 -18.32 22.67 -1.47
N GLY A 157 -18.70 21.95 -2.52
CA GLY A 157 -18.46 22.34 -3.93
C GLY A 157 -17.03 22.15 -4.44
N THR A 158 -16.13 21.66 -3.59
CA THR A 158 -14.70 21.44 -3.88
C THR A 158 -14.43 19.97 -4.21
N PHE A 159 -13.70 19.73 -5.30
CA PHE A 159 -13.36 18.40 -5.82
C PHE A 159 -11.95 17.98 -5.44
N PHE A 160 -11.78 16.78 -4.88
CA PHE A 160 -10.47 16.27 -4.47
C PHE A 160 -10.37 14.74 -4.65
N PRO A 161 -9.15 14.20 -4.82
CA PRO A 161 -8.95 12.76 -4.83
C PRO A 161 -8.99 12.19 -3.41
N VAL A 162 -9.48 10.96 -3.25
CA VAL A 162 -9.30 10.14 -2.04
C VAL A 162 -8.94 8.71 -2.44
N ILE A 163 -8.45 7.90 -1.50
CA ILE A 163 -8.18 6.47 -1.75
C ILE A 163 -9.48 5.72 -2.07
N ASP A 164 -9.48 4.98 -3.17
CA ASP A 164 -10.59 4.10 -3.55
C ASP A 164 -10.49 2.75 -2.82
N TYR A 165 -11.05 2.67 -1.61
CA TYR A 165 -11.12 1.41 -0.86
C TYR A 165 -12.16 0.42 -1.42
N GLU A 166 -13.06 0.82 -2.30
CA GLU A 166 -13.93 -0.15 -3.00
C GLU A 166 -13.09 -0.98 -3.97
N GLY A 167 -12.18 -0.34 -4.71
CA GLY A 167 -11.17 -1.00 -5.53
C GLY A 167 -10.31 -2.02 -4.77
N TYR A 168 -10.03 -1.78 -3.48
CA TYR A 168 -9.26 -2.72 -2.64
C TYR A 168 -9.96 -4.07 -2.41
N LYS A 169 -11.28 -4.18 -2.62
CA LYS A 169 -11.99 -5.47 -2.47
C LYS A 169 -11.52 -6.53 -3.46
N GLU A 170 -10.85 -6.17 -4.55
CA GLU A 170 -10.24 -7.16 -5.44
C GLU A 170 -9.08 -7.93 -4.78
N TYR A 171 -8.49 -7.38 -3.72
CA TYR A 171 -7.42 -8.01 -2.94
C TYR A 171 -7.95 -8.95 -1.85
N SER A 172 -9.22 -8.82 -1.46
CA SER A 172 -9.89 -9.58 -0.39
C SER A 172 -9.76 -11.11 -0.47
N PRO A 173 -9.73 -11.78 -1.65
CA PRO A 173 -9.53 -13.23 -1.74
C PRO A 173 -8.11 -13.70 -1.37
N TYR A 174 -7.11 -12.79 -1.43
CA TYR A 174 -5.70 -13.14 -1.33
C TYR A 174 -5.10 -12.81 0.04
N VAL A 175 -5.60 -11.75 0.70
CA VAL A 175 -5.09 -11.25 1.98
C VAL A 175 -5.53 -12.10 3.18
N MET A 176 -4.89 -11.89 4.33
CA MET A 176 -5.32 -12.47 5.61
C MET A 176 -6.69 -11.93 6.04
N LYS A 177 -7.41 -12.71 6.87
CA LYS A 177 -8.79 -12.42 7.29
C LYS A 177 -8.97 -11.05 7.97
N ASP A 178 -7.98 -10.64 8.76
CA ASP A 178 -7.97 -9.32 9.39
C ASP A 178 -7.86 -8.21 8.32
N ILE A 179 -6.94 -8.34 7.37
CA ILE A 179 -6.78 -7.33 6.31
C ILE A 179 -7.99 -7.29 5.37
N LYS A 180 -8.64 -8.44 5.10
CA LYS A 180 -9.95 -8.45 4.41
C LYS A 180 -10.99 -7.65 5.20
N SER A 181 -11.17 -7.96 6.48
CA SER A 181 -12.18 -7.29 7.31
C SER A 181 -11.91 -5.79 7.45
N TYR A 182 -10.64 -5.38 7.44
CA TYR A 182 -10.23 -3.98 7.40
C TYR A 182 -10.60 -3.31 6.07
N ILE A 183 -10.37 -3.96 4.92
CA ILE A 183 -10.78 -3.47 3.61
C ILE A 183 -12.31 -3.29 3.55
N ASP A 184 -13.07 -4.27 4.04
CA ASP A 184 -14.54 -4.21 4.06
C ASP A 184 -15.04 -3.00 4.88
N ILE A 185 -14.43 -2.71 6.04
CA ILE A 185 -14.72 -1.51 6.86
C ILE A 185 -14.35 -0.22 6.10
N MET A 186 -13.12 -0.10 5.59
CA MET A 186 -12.67 1.13 4.93
C MET A 186 -13.45 1.44 3.65
N ALA A 187 -13.93 0.42 2.94
CA ALA A 187 -14.81 0.60 1.79
C ALA A 187 -16.14 1.28 2.21
N ILE A 188 -16.76 0.85 3.31
CA ILE A 188 -17.99 1.46 3.84
C ILE A 188 -17.72 2.90 4.32
N GLU A 189 -16.66 3.12 5.11
CA GLU A 189 -16.35 4.46 5.64
C GLU A 189 -15.97 5.48 4.56
N SER A 190 -15.28 5.04 3.50
CA SER A 190 -14.92 5.91 2.39
C SER A 190 -16.03 6.08 1.35
N ALA A 191 -17.03 5.19 1.29
CA ALA A 191 -18.13 5.29 0.34
C ALA A 191 -19.15 6.38 0.72
N VAL A 192 -19.44 6.55 2.02
CA VAL A 192 -20.36 7.57 2.52
C VAL A 192 -19.80 8.16 3.81
N ILE A 193 -19.52 9.47 3.78
CA ILE A 193 -19.11 10.24 4.96
C ILE A 193 -20.29 10.27 5.94
N PRO A 194 -20.12 9.90 7.23
CA PRO A 194 -21.23 9.83 8.18
C PRO A 194 -21.93 11.17 8.45
N SER A 195 -21.20 12.28 8.38
CA SER A 195 -21.69 13.62 8.70
C SER A 195 -21.05 14.69 7.82
N ARG A 196 -21.82 15.73 7.51
CA ARG A 196 -21.41 16.96 6.81
C ARG A 196 -22.17 18.13 7.42
N ASP A 197 -21.52 19.28 7.61
CA ASP A 197 -22.12 20.50 8.16
C ASP A 197 -22.87 20.29 9.50
N ALA A 198 -22.33 19.42 10.36
CA ALA A 198 -22.93 18.92 11.60
C ALA A 198 -24.28 18.17 11.44
N GLY A 199 -24.76 17.94 10.21
CA GLY A 199 -25.85 17.03 9.89
C GLY A 199 -25.38 15.58 9.71
N LEU A 200 -26.21 14.62 10.11
CA LEU A 200 -25.96 13.19 9.87
C LEU A 200 -26.41 12.84 8.43
N MET A 201 -25.50 12.32 7.61
CA MET A 201 -25.78 11.93 6.21
C MET A 201 -26.27 10.48 6.06
N ILE A 202 -26.10 9.67 7.11
CA ILE A 202 -26.48 8.26 7.16
C ILE A 202 -27.61 8.04 8.18
N SER A 203 -28.28 6.89 8.15
CA SER A 203 -29.26 6.57 9.19
C SER A 203 -28.57 6.22 10.52
N TRP A 204 -29.26 6.41 11.64
CA TRP A 204 -28.78 5.91 12.95
C TRP A 204 -28.50 4.40 12.94
N GLN A 205 -29.28 3.62 12.18
CA GLN A 205 -29.03 2.19 11.98
C GLN A 205 -27.68 1.94 11.31
N GLU A 206 -27.31 2.74 10.30
CA GLU A 206 -25.99 2.65 9.64
C GLU A 206 -24.86 3.06 10.59
N VAL A 207 -25.05 4.08 11.44
CA VAL A 207 -24.09 4.43 12.51
C VAL A 207 -23.87 3.23 13.44
N SER A 208 -24.94 2.62 13.94
CA SER A 208 -24.85 1.45 14.81
C SER A 208 -24.20 0.24 14.12
N ASN A 209 -24.53 -0.03 12.86
CA ASN A 209 -23.94 -1.12 12.07
C ASN A 209 -22.42 -0.94 11.90
N ARG A 210 -21.96 0.29 11.60
CA ARG A 210 -20.54 0.63 11.52
C ARG A 210 -19.84 0.43 12.86
N ALA A 211 -20.37 1.00 13.94
CA ALA A 211 -19.82 0.85 15.28
C ALA A 211 -19.69 -0.63 15.69
N LEU A 212 -20.73 -1.44 15.49
CA LEU A 212 -20.71 -2.88 15.76
C LEU A 212 -19.66 -3.64 14.92
N THR A 213 -19.51 -3.28 13.64
CA THR A 213 -18.52 -3.91 12.74
C THR A 213 -17.09 -3.58 13.15
N GLN A 214 -16.85 -2.31 13.53
CA GLN A 214 -15.55 -1.83 14.00
C GLN A 214 -15.20 -2.42 15.39
N GLU A 215 -16.17 -2.50 16.31
CA GLU A 215 -15.99 -3.12 17.62
C GLU A 215 -15.68 -4.62 17.49
N ALA A 216 -16.41 -5.34 16.64
CA ALA A 216 -16.17 -6.75 16.34
C ALA A 216 -14.76 -6.98 15.76
N PHE A 217 -14.28 -6.10 14.88
CA PHE A 217 -12.92 -6.14 14.36
C PHE A 217 -11.87 -6.00 15.47
N VAL A 218 -12.02 -5.00 16.35
CA VAL A 218 -11.07 -4.75 17.45
C VAL A 218 -11.02 -5.94 18.42
N LYS A 219 -12.17 -6.55 18.73
CA LYS A 219 -12.28 -7.76 19.56
C LYS A 219 -11.69 -9.01 18.88
N GLN A 220 -11.95 -9.21 17.58
CA GLN A 220 -11.54 -10.41 16.85
C GLN A 220 -10.06 -10.38 16.45
N TYR A 221 -9.52 -9.19 16.15
CA TYR A 221 -8.16 -9.00 15.63
C TYR A 221 -7.34 -8.01 16.49
N PRO A 222 -7.15 -8.26 17.80
CA PRO A 222 -6.44 -7.33 18.70
C PRO A 222 -4.93 -7.20 18.40
N LYS A 223 -4.39 -8.05 17.52
CA LYS A 223 -2.98 -8.06 17.08
C LYS A 223 -2.81 -7.67 15.60
N SER A 224 -3.87 -7.21 14.93
CA SER A 224 -3.72 -6.74 13.54
C SER A 224 -2.88 -5.47 13.49
N ASN A 225 -2.21 -5.24 12.37
CA ASN A 225 -1.60 -3.94 12.06
C ASN A 225 -2.63 -2.80 12.10
N ARG A 226 -3.92 -3.10 11.89
CA ARG A 226 -5.00 -2.12 11.69
C ARG A 226 -5.95 -1.94 12.86
N THR A 227 -5.72 -2.62 13.99
CA THR A 227 -6.54 -2.47 15.21
C THR A 227 -6.61 -1.02 15.66
N ILE A 228 -5.47 -0.31 15.73
CA ILE A 228 -5.41 1.11 16.12
C ILE A 228 -6.23 1.98 15.16
N ASN A 229 -6.10 1.78 13.84
CA ASN A 229 -6.86 2.53 12.85
C ASN A 229 -8.38 2.34 13.02
N VAL A 230 -8.83 1.11 13.27
CA VAL A 230 -10.26 0.81 13.44
C VAL A 230 -10.78 1.31 14.79
N THR A 231 -9.96 1.30 15.86
CA THR A 231 -10.30 1.95 17.14
C THR A 231 -10.54 3.45 16.98
N TYR A 232 -9.77 4.16 16.14
CA TYR A 232 -10.03 5.58 15.86
C TYR A 232 -11.36 5.82 15.13
N LEU A 233 -11.74 4.95 14.20
CA LEU A 233 -13.06 5.04 13.53
C LEU A 233 -14.19 4.84 14.54
N TYR A 234 -14.06 3.85 15.41
CA TYR A 234 -15.03 3.55 16.47
C TYR A 234 -15.23 4.73 17.43
N GLN A 235 -14.13 5.35 17.87
CA GLN A 235 -14.18 6.54 18.74
C GLN A 235 -14.79 7.78 18.07
N LEU A 236 -14.72 7.90 16.74
CA LEU A 236 -15.41 8.96 16.00
C LEU A 236 -16.93 8.74 15.97
N CYS A 237 -17.38 7.49 15.79
CA CYS A 237 -18.80 7.14 15.89
C CYS A 237 -19.37 7.38 17.30
N ASP A 238 -18.61 7.05 18.36
CA ASP A 238 -19.01 7.35 19.75
C ASP A 238 -19.18 8.87 19.99
N GLN A 239 -18.33 9.71 19.38
CA GLN A 239 -18.47 11.18 19.48
C GLN A 239 -19.68 11.74 18.70
N CYS A 240 -20.20 11.03 17.69
CA CYS A 240 -21.49 11.38 17.09
C CYS A 240 -22.65 11.08 18.03
N ASN A 241 -22.54 10.05 18.87
CA ASN A 241 -23.58 9.66 19.84
C ASN A 241 -23.66 10.63 21.04
N LEU A 242 -22.52 11.18 21.47
CA LEU A 242 -22.39 12.08 22.64
C LEU A 242 -22.65 13.57 22.35
N ARG A 243 -23.18 13.93 21.17
CA ARG A 243 -23.53 15.32 20.81
C ARG A 243 -25.03 15.56 20.62
N THR A 244 -25.86 14.57 20.94
CA THR A 244 -27.32 14.59 20.78
C THR A 244 -28.08 14.45 22.11
N GLU A 245 -27.36 14.50 23.23
CA GLU A 245 -27.89 14.66 24.60
C GLU A 245 -27.46 16.03 25.17
#